data_AF-A0A945Z2A1-F1
#
_entry.id   AF-A0A945Z2A1-F1
#
_cell.length_a   1.000
_cell.length_b   1.000
_cell.length_c   1.000
_cell.angle_alpha   90.00
_cell.angle_beta   90.00
_cell.angle_gamma   90.00
#
_symmetry.space_group_name_H-M   'P 1'
#
loop_
_entity.id
_entity.type
_entity.pdbx_description
1 polymer ?
#
loop_
_entity_poly.entity_id
_entity_poly.type
_entity_poly.pdbx_seq_one_letter_code
_entity_poly.pdbx_strand_id
1 'polypeptide(L)' 'MIYLVLPRGKNFGWGVCGKYLVKEISDIADVKYITESFGVEDIGDEYEFHFLKSKLLGNAEAKVISSDA' A
#
# COMPACT_ATOMS: atom_id res chain seq x y z
N MET A 1 -1.99 -14.28 0.47
CA MET A 1 -1.77 -12.96 1.11
C MET A 1 -0.41 -12.44 0.68
N ILE A 2 -0.35 -11.25 0.08
CA ILE A 2 0.88 -10.61 -0.37
C ILE A 2 1.05 -9.29 0.39
N TYR A 3 2.23 -9.09 0.98
CA TYR A 3 2.60 -7.83 1.62
C TYR A 3 3.46 -7.01 0.66
N LEU A 4 3.02 -5.80 0.32
CA LEU A 4 3.76 -4.88 -0.54
C LEU A 4 4.34 -3.76 0.31
N VAL A 5 5.66 -3.81 0.54
CA VAL A 5 6.41 -2.76 1.25
C VAL A 5 6.99 -1.82 0.20
N LEU A 6 6.20 -0.82 -0.20
CA LEU A 6 6.56 0.05 -1.30
C LEU A 6 6.17 1.49 -1.00
N PRO A 7 7.02 2.46 -1.33
CA PRO A 7 6.64 3.85 -1.16
C PRO A 7 5.58 4.27 -2.18
N ARG A 8 4.76 5.28 -1.83
CA ARG A 8 3.63 5.76 -2.65
C ARG A 8 4.04 6.68 -3.79
N GLY A 9 5.23 7.28 -3.73
CA GLY A 9 5.63 8.32 -4.67
C GLY A 9 5.83 7.82 -6.10
N LYS A 10 5.79 8.76 -7.05
CA LYS A 10 5.93 8.49 -8.49
C LYS A 10 7.38 8.20 -8.92
N ASN A 11 8.37 8.58 -8.11
CA ASN A 11 9.79 8.63 -8.50
C ASN A 11 10.72 7.84 -7.55
N PHE A 12 10.33 6.63 -7.13
CA PHE A 12 11.32 5.69 -6.61
C PHE A 12 11.98 5.02 -7.82
N GLY A 13 13.30 4.77 -7.79
CA GLY A 13 14.18 4.59 -8.97
C GLY A 13 13.88 3.45 -9.96
N TRP A 14 12.73 2.80 -9.86
CA TRP A 14 12.23 1.73 -10.74
C TRP A 14 11.10 2.17 -11.70
N GLY A 15 10.62 3.42 -11.64
CA GLY A 15 9.54 3.89 -12.52
C GLY A 15 8.17 3.27 -12.23
N VAL A 16 8.03 2.54 -11.13
CA VAL A 16 6.77 1.92 -10.70
C VAL A 16 6.26 2.64 -9.45
N CYS A 17 4.99 3.04 -9.45
CA CYS A 17 4.36 3.65 -8.29
C CYS A 17 3.71 2.55 -7.45
N GLY A 18 4.00 2.49 -6.14
CA GLY A 18 3.47 1.46 -5.25
C GLY A 18 1.94 1.35 -5.32
N LYS A 19 1.24 2.47 -5.51
CA LYS A 19 -0.22 2.51 -5.66
C LYS A 19 -0.75 1.70 -6.85
N TYR A 20 -0.04 1.71 -7.98
CA TYR A 20 -0.47 0.96 -9.16
C TYR A 20 -0.26 -0.55 -8.94
N LEU A 21 0.87 -0.95 -8.35
CA LEU A 21 1.09 -2.36 -8.02
C LEU A 21 0.05 -2.90 -7.03
N VAL A 22 -0.30 -2.11 -6.01
CA VAL A 22 -1.34 -2.48 -5.05
C VAL A 22 -2.68 -2.69 -5.77
N LYS A 23 -3.03 -1.84 -6.74
CA LYS A 23 -4.25 -2.00 -7.55
C LYS A 23 -4.22 -3.29 -8.38
N GLU A 24 -3.22 -3.44 -9.24
CA GLU A 24 -3.15 -4.58 -10.17
C GLU A 24 -3.06 -5.93 -9.44
N ILE A 25 -2.29 -6.01 -8.35
CA ILE A 25 -2.13 -7.27 -7.59
C ILE A 25 -3.38 -7.58 -6.76
N SER A 26 -4.16 -6.57 -6.35
CA SER A 26 -5.40 -6.78 -5.58
C SER A 26 -6.47 -7.56 -6.35
N ASP A 27 -6.40 -7.55 -7.69
CA ASP A 27 -7.32 -8.33 -8.53
C ASP A 27 -6.94 -9.82 -8.59
N ILE A 28 -5.71 -10.17 -8.19
CA ILE A 28 -5.14 -11.52 -8.29
C ILE A 28 -5.02 -12.17 -6.90
N ALA A 29 -4.73 -11.39 -5.86
CA ALA A 29 -4.49 -11.87 -4.52
C ALA A 29 -4.94 -10.87 -3.45
N ASP A 30 -5.15 -11.36 -2.23
CA ASP A 30 -5.31 -10.47 -1.08
C ASP A 30 -3.99 -9.75 -0.77
N VAL A 31 -4.05 -8.42 -0.71
CA VAL A 31 -2.89 -7.51 -0.62
C VAL A 31 -2.99 -6.66 0.63
N LYS A 32 -1.86 -6.60 1.36
CA LYS A 32 -1.64 -5.63 2.43
C LYS A 32 -0.55 -4.65 2.01
N TYR A 33 -0.88 -3.37 2.04
CA TYR A 33 0.00 -2.28 1.66
C TYR A 33 0.69 -1.69 2.88
N ILE A 34 2.02 -1.69 2.86
CA ILE A 34 2.87 -1.14 3.90
C ILE A 34 3.64 0.03 3.30
N THR A 35 3.31 1.22 3.79
CA THR A 35 3.87 2.48 3.31
C THR A 35 3.75 3.56 4.38
N GLU A 36 4.45 4.68 4.19
CA GLU A 36 4.24 5.93 4.95
C GLU A 36 2.78 6.42 4.89
N SER A 37 2.35 7.13 5.93
CA SER A 37 1.02 7.75 6.03
C SER A 37 0.71 8.67 4.86
N PHE A 38 -0.57 8.75 4.47
CA PHE A 38 -1.01 9.60 3.36
C PHE A 38 -2.43 10.11 3.48
N GLY A 39 -2.66 11.27 2.86
CA GLY A 39 -3.95 11.91 2.66
C GLY A 39 -4.47 11.79 1.22
N VAL A 40 -5.67 12.32 0.99
CA VAL A 40 -6.28 12.38 -0.35
C VAL A 40 -5.45 13.27 -1.27
N GLU A 41 -4.88 14.34 -0.72
CA GLU A 41 -4.01 15.32 -1.37
C GLU A 41 -2.74 14.70 -1.97
N ASP A 42 -2.21 13.65 -1.34
CA ASP A 42 -1.03 12.94 -1.85
C ASP A 42 -1.36 12.04 -3.05
N ILE A 43 -2.60 11.56 -3.12
CA ILE A 43 -3.07 10.64 -4.17
C ILE A 43 -3.62 11.42 -5.36
N GLY A 44 -4.32 12.53 -5.08
CA GLY A 44 -4.99 13.38 -6.07
C GLY A 44 -6.33 12.84 -6.57
N ASP A 45 -6.79 11.71 -6.01
CA ASP A 45 -8.05 11.06 -6.34
C ASP A 45 -8.66 10.40 -5.08
N GLU A 46 -9.92 10.70 -4.79
CA GLU A 46 -10.61 10.26 -3.57
C GLU A 46 -10.94 8.76 -3.58
N TYR A 47 -11.34 8.21 -4.72
CA TYR A 47 -11.65 6.78 -4.83
C TYR A 47 -10.39 5.93 -4.72
N GLU A 48 -9.30 6.38 -5.37
CA GLU A 48 -7.99 5.75 -5.26
C GLU A 48 -7.47 5.83 -3.83
N PHE A 49 -7.66 6.96 -3.15
CA PHE A 49 -7.33 7.10 -1.73
C PHE A 49 -8.06 6.07 -0.87
N HIS A 50 -9.39 5.97 -1.00
CA HIS A 50 -10.18 5.03 -0.21
C HIS A 50 -9.81 3.57 -0.50
N PHE A 51 -9.54 3.26 -1.77
CA PHE A 51 -9.05 1.94 -2.16
C PHE A 51 -7.72 1.62 -1.46
N LEU A 52 -6.71 2.48 -1.58
CA LEU A 52 -5.40 2.24 -0.98
C LEU A 52 -5.47 2.18 0.55
N LYS A 53 -6.30 3.04 1.16
CA LYS A 53 -6.52 3.06 2.61
C LYS A 53 -7.17 1.76 3.10
N SER A 54 -8.05 1.14 2.31
CA SER A 54 -8.62 -0.17 2.64
C SER A 54 -7.60 -1.31 2.63
N LYS A 55 -6.49 -1.13 1.90
CA LYS A 55 -5.40 -2.12 1.80
C LYS A 55 -4.30 -1.90 2.84
N LEU A 56 -4.33 -0.82 3.62
CA LEU A 56 -3.31 -0.55 4.63
C LEU A 56 -3.25 -1.67 5.67
N LEU A 57 -2.03 -2.05 6.03
CA LEU A 57 -1.81 -2.98 7.13
C LEU A 57 -2.31 -2.37 8.45
N GLY A 58 -3.18 -3.10 9.15
CA GLY A 58 -3.65 -2.66 10.46
C GLY A 58 -2.56 -2.74 11.54
N ASN A 59 -2.63 -1.88 12.56
CA ASN A 59 -1.65 -1.83 13.65
C ASN A 59 -1.49 -3.15 14.42
N ALA A 60 -2.54 -3.99 14.49
CA ALA A 60 -2.47 -5.30 15.11
C ALA A 60 -1.68 -6.31 14.26
N GLU A 61 -1.89 -6.29 12.95
CA GLU A 61 -1.19 -7.17 11.99
C GLU A 61 0.28 -6.77 11.84
N ALA A 62 0.58 -5.46 11.87
CA ALA A 62 1.95 -4.94 11.84
C ALA A 62 2.82 -5.44 13.00
N LYS A 63 2.25 -5.53 14.21
CA LYS A 63 2.97 -6.03 15.39
C LYS A 63 3.37 -7.50 15.27
N VAL A 64 2.50 -8.33 14.70
CA VAL A 64 2.77 -9.77 14.49
C VAL A 64 3.93 -9.95 13.49
N ILE A 65 3.95 -9.19 12.41
CA ILE A 65 5.05 -9.27 11.43
C ILE A 65 6.38 -8.82 12.04
N SER A 66 6.38 -7.79 12.90
CA SER A 66 7.60 -7.32 13.55
C SER A 66 8.11 -8.21 14.69
N SER A 67 7.27 -9.05 15.28
CA SER A 67 7.67 -9.97 16.35
C SER A 67 8.29 -11.27 15.83
N ASP A 68 8.05 -11.58 14.56
CA ASP A 68 8.51 -12.80 13.91
C ASP A 68 9.78 -12.58 13.04
N ALA A 69 10.31 -11.35 13.03
CA ALA A 69 11.45 -10.91 12.22
C ALA A 69 12.75 -10.78 13.03
#